data_AF-A0A5J9WSE3-F1
#
_entry.id   AF-A0A5J9WSE3-F1
#
_cell.length_a   1.000
_cell.length_b   1.000
_cell.length_c   1.000
_cell.angle_alpha   90.00
_cell.angle_beta   90.00
_cell.angle_gamma   90.00
#
_symmetry.space_group_name_H-M   'P 1'
#
loop_
_entity.id
_entity.type
_entity.pdbx_description
1 polymer ?
#
loop_
_entity_poly.entity_id
_entity_poly.type
_entity_poly.pdbx_seq_one_letter_code
_entity_poly.pdbx_strand_id
1 'polypeptide(L)'
;MLLSVQGVLQWAFLLASCLAAAILFSYIPIPCSKTAWIFQCPETTPAQDAESFGDSGHRWLTVPQAAAATVGLLLPRRRAQSRYFLAFLAVVSATAAHCMEARMILIFIAAGVNPGDIGLIIMCGAAVVVYLAGDLLGLISLLIRGPEY
;
A
#
# COMPACT_ATOMS: atom_id res chain seq x y z
N MET A 1 12.31 -2.30 17.86
CA MET A 1 11.31 -3.34 18.20
C MET A 1 11.13 -4.17 16.94
N LEU A 2 11.42 -5.47 16.94
CA LEU A 2 11.31 -6.34 15.75
C LEU A 2 9.95 -7.04 15.75
N LEU A 3 9.31 -7.15 14.58
CA LEU A 3 8.03 -7.82 14.38
C LEU A 3 8.20 -9.35 14.35
N SER A 4 7.19 -10.08 14.84
CA SER A 4 7.09 -11.52 14.59
C SER A 4 6.57 -11.80 13.19
N VAL A 5 6.72 -13.04 12.69
CA VAL A 5 6.11 -13.48 11.41
C VAL A 5 4.60 -13.16 11.38
N GLN A 6 3.91 -13.36 12.51
CA GLN A 6 2.48 -13.02 12.63
C GLN A 6 2.23 -11.52 12.53
N GLY A 7 3.07 -10.68 13.15
CA GLY A 7 2.96 -9.23 13.05
C GLY A 7 3.16 -8.72 11.61
N VAL A 8 4.13 -9.28 10.89
CA VAL A 8 4.36 -8.93 9.47
C VAL A 8 3.18 -9.32 8.59
N LEU A 9 2.61 -10.51 8.80
CA LEU A 9 1.42 -10.94 8.07
C LEU A 9 0.20 -10.06 8.38
N GLN A 10 -0.02 -9.69 9.64
CA GLN A 10 -1.11 -8.80 10.05
C GLN A 10 -0.94 -7.40 9.43
N TRP A 11 0.28 -6.88 9.42
CA TRP A 11 0.61 -5.61 8.77
C TRP A 11 0.28 -5.65 7.27
N ALA A 12 0.80 -6.64 6.55
CA ALA A 12 0.55 -6.78 5.11
C ALA A 12 -0.95 -6.95 4.80
N PHE A 13 -1.68 -7.72 5.63
CA PHE A 13 -3.13 -7.89 5.49
C PHE A 13 -3.92 -6.60 5.75
N LEU A 14 -3.53 -5.83 6.78
CA LEU A 14 -4.14 -4.53 7.09
C LEU A 14 -4.03 -3.58 5.90
N LEU A 15 -2.84 -3.43 5.32
CA LEU A 15 -2.62 -2.53 4.18
C LEU A 15 -3.42 -2.96 2.95
N ALA A 16 -3.46 -4.26 2.66
CA ALA A 16 -4.30 -4.79 1.59
C ALA A 16 -5.80 -4.50 1.82
N SER A 17 -6.26 -4.59 3.07
CA SER A 17 -7.63 -4.28 3.46
C SER A 17 -7.95 -2.78 3.34
N CYS A 18 -7.01 -1.91 3.73
CA CYS A 18 -7.13 -0.46 3.54
C CYS A 18 -7.30 -0.09 2.07
N LEU A 19 -6.51 -0.70 1.17
CA LEU A 19 -6.64 -0.49 -0.26
C LEU A 19 -7.99 -1.00 -0.79
N ALA A 20 -8.43 -2.20 -0.38
CA ALA A 20 -9.73 -2.73 -0.77
C ALA A 20 -10.87 -1.80 -0.33
N ALA A 21 -10.79 -1.24 0.88
CA ALA A 21 -11.73 -0.24 1.36
C ALA A 21 -11.68 1.05 0.51
N ALA A 22 -10.49 1.57 0.20
CA ALA A 22 -10.33 2.76 -0.65
C ALA A 22 -10.95 2.56 -2.04
N ILE A 23 -10.74 1.38 -2.64
CA ILE A 23 -11.38 0.99 -3.90
C ILE A 23 -12.90 0.98 -3.75
N LEU A 24 -13.43 0.38 -2.68
CA LEU A 24 -14.88 0.37 -2.42
C LEU A 24 -15.44 1.79 -2.26
N PHE A 25 -14.73 2.68 -1.55
CA PHE A 25 -15.10 4.08 -1.40
C PHE A 25 -15.09 4.84 -2.74
N SER A 26 -14.22 4.47 -3.68
CA SER A 26 -14.21 5.10 -5.02
C SER A 26 -15.47 4.84 -5.85
N TYR A 27 -16.22 3.77 -5.55
CA TYR A 27 -17.52 3.48 -6.17
C TYR A 27 -18.69 4.25 -5.54
N ILE A 28 -18.48 4.89 -4.39
CA ILE A 28 -19.50 5.72 -3.75
C ILE A 28 -19.40 7.12 -4.37
N PRO A 29 -20.47 7.65 -5.00
CA PRO A 29 -20.44 9.00 -5.55
C PRO A 29 -20.36 10.02 -4.42
N ILE A 30 -19.15 10.49 -4.12
CA ILE A 30 -18.93 11.58 -3.16
C ILE A 30 -19.19 12.89 -3.93
N PRO A 31 -20.12 13.74 -3.48
CA PRO A 31 -20.31 15.05 -4.08
C PRO A 31 -19.02 15.86 -3.90
N CYS A 32 -18.30 16.09 -5.00
CA CYS A 32 -17.10 16.90 -4.98
C CYS A 32 -17.48 18.34 -4.64
N SER A 33 -16.68 18.99 -3.78
CA SER A 33 -16.89 20.38 -3.41
C SER A 33 -15.66 21.19 -3.76
N LYS A 34 -15.86 22.31 -4.47
CA LYS A 34 -14.79 23.28 -4.79
C LYS A 34 -14.17 23.90 -3.53
N THR A 35 -14.80 23.77 -2.37
CA THR A 35 -14.29 24.27 -1.07
C THR A 35 -13.67 23.18 -0.20
N ALA A 36 -13.75 21.90 -0.59
CA ALA A 36 -13.10 20.84 0.16
C ALA A 36 -11.60 20.85 -0.13
N TRP A 37 -10.77 20.81 0.92
CA TRP A 37 -9.31 20.77 0.80
C TRP A 37 -8.75 19.36 0.50
N ILE A 38 -9.59 18.32 0.59
CA ILE A 38 -9.23 16.91 0.37
C ILE A 38 -9.85 16.34 -0.91
N PHE A 39 -11.08 16.75 -1.26
CA PHE A 39 -11.85 16.19 -2.39
C PHE A 39 -12.36 17.31 -3.31
N GLN A 40 -11.43 17.98 -4.00
CA GLN A 40 -11.82 18.92 -5.05
C GLN A 40 -12.30 18.17 -6.30
N CYS A 41 -13.17 18.81 -7.07
CA CYS A 41 -13.62 18.22 -8.34
C CYS A 41 -12.41 18.11 -9.28
N PRO A 42 -12.16 16.94 -9.90
CA PRO A 42 -10.99 16.75 -10.75
C PRO A 42 -11.02 17.71 -11.94
N GLU A 43 -9.99 18.56 -12.09
CA GLU A 43 -9.71 19.27 -13.33
C GLU A 43 -8.76 18.37 -14.15
N THR A 44 -9.31 17.74 -15.19
CA THR A 44 -8.59 16.78 -16.04
C THR A 44 -7.36 17.44 -16.67
N THR A 45 -6.18 17.15 -16.11
CA THR A 45 -4.88 17.58 -16.62
C THR A 45 -4.16 16.39 -17.28
N PRO A 46 -3.15 16.61 -18.16
CA PRO A 46 -2.53 15.56 -18.99
C PRO A 46 -1.77 14.44 -18.26
N ALA A 47 -1.79 14.41 -16.92
CA ALA A 47 -1.12 13.39 -16.11
C ALA A 47 -1.83 12.02 -16.12
N GLN A 48 -2.97 11.90 -16.83
CA GLN A 48 -3.80 10.69 -16.92
C GLN A 48 -3.05 9.44 -17.44
N ASP A 49 -2.00 9.62 -18.25
CA ASP A 49 -1.22 8.49 -18.77
C ASP A 49 -0.31 7.85 -17.71
N ALA A 50 0.19 8.63 -16.74
CA ALA A 50 0.93 8.08 -15.61
C ALA A 50 0.00 7.28 -14.70
N GLU A 51 -1.24 7.76 -14.53
CA GLU A 51 -2.29 7.20 -13.68
C GLU A 51 -2.62 5.75 -14.08
N SER A 52 -2.84 5.49 -15.38
CA SER A 52 -3.23 4.17 -15.90
C SER A 52 -2.19 3.07 -15.65
N PHE A 53 -0.90 3.38 -15.82
CA PHE A 53 0.18 2.41 -15.64
C PHE A 53 0.48 2.14 -14.16
N GLY A 54 0.51 3.21 -13.34
CA GLY A 54 0.74 3.12 -11.90
C GLY A 54 -0.38 2.39 -11.16
N ASP A 55 -1.64 2.72 -11.47
CA ASP A 55 -2.80 2.08 -10.85
C ASP A 55 -2.90 0.60 -11.21
N SER A 56 -2.62 0.25 -12.46
CA SER A 56 -2.64 -1.14 -12.89
C SER A 56 -1.57 -1.95 -12.15
N GLY A 57 -0.32 -1.47 -12.15
CA GLY A 57 0.80 -2.15 -11.51
C GLY A 57 0.64 -2.30 -9.99
N HIS A 58 0.21 -1.23 -9.31
CA HIS A 58 -0.03 -1.24 -7.86
C HIS A 58 -1.12 -2.25 -7.48
N ARG A 59 -2.25 -2.28 -8.20
CA ARG A 59 -3.34 -3.24 -7.96
C ARG A 59 -2.92 -4.69 -8.22
N TRP A 60 -2.07 -4.94 -9.22
CA TRP A 60 -1.58 -6.29 -9.48
C TRP A 60 -0.68 -6.84 -8.37
N LEU A 61 0.07 -5.97 -7.69
CA LEU A 61 0.96 -6.36 -6.59
C LEU A 61 0.25 -6.50 -5.25
N THR A 62 -0.91 -5.88 -5.08
CA THR A 62 -1.70 -6.01 -3.85
C THR A 62 -2.46 -7.34 -3.78
N VAL A 63 -2.74 -7.97 -4.91
CA VAL A 63 -3.30 -9.34 -4.98
C VAL A 63 -2.38 -10.38 -4.33
N PRO A 64 -1.11 -10.56 -4.73
CA PRO A 64 -0.21 -11.50 -4.09
C PRO A 64 0.09 -11.13 -2.64
N GLN A 65 0.13 -9.84 -2.28
CA GLN A 65 0.21 -9.38 -0.89
C GLN A 65 -0.98 -9.91 -0.07
N ALA A 66 -2.20 -9.64 -0.51
CA ALA A 66 -3.43 -10.03 0.19
C ALA A 66 -3.55 -11.55 0.31
N ALA A 67 -3.29 -12.27 -0.79
CA ALA A 67 -3.34 -13.72 -0.82
C ALA A 67 -2.30 -14.35 0.12
N ALA A 68 -1.04 -13.92 0.04
CA ALA A 68 0.03 -14.46 0.87
C ALA A 68 -0.20 -14.15 2.36
N ALA A 69 -0.64 -12.93 2.68
CA ALA A 69 -0.96 -12.53 4.05
C ALA A 69 -2.12 -13.38 4.61
N THR A 70 -3.20 -13.53 3.85
CA THR A 70 -4.37 -14.32 4.25
C THR A 70 -4.00 -15.78 4.50
N VAL A 71 -3.33 -16.42 3.53
CA VAL A 71 -2.91 -17.82 3.66
C VAL A 71 -1.93 -17.99 4.84
N GLY A 72 -0.97 -17.07 5.00
CA GLY A 72 0.00 -17.12 6.10
C GLY A 72 -0.63 -16.98 7.48
N LEU A 73 -1.71 -16.18 7.60
CA LEU A 73 -2.48 -16.02 8.83
C LEU A 73 -3.32 -17.26 9.16
N LEU A 74 -3.87 -17.93 8.14
CA LEU A 74 -4.68 -19.14 8.32
C LEU A 74 -3.85 -20.40 8.59
N LEU A 75 -2.57 -20.41 8.20
CA LEU A 75 -1.70 -21.55 8.45
C LEU A 75 -1.38 -21.72 9.94
N PRO A 76 -1.39 -22.97 10.44
CA PRO A 76 -1.08 -23.25 11.84
C PRO A 76 0.40 -22.99 12.14
N ARG A 77 0.71 -22.64 13.40
CA ARG A 77 2.08 -22.32 13.84
C ARG A 77 3.12 -23.41 13.55
N ARG A 78 2.71 -24.69 13.55
CA ARG A 78 3.56 -25.83 13.17
C ARG A 78 4.14 -25.76 11.75
N ARG A 79 3.56 -24.94 10.87
CA ARG A 79 4.06 -24.67 9.50
C ARG A 79 4.90 -23.39 9.48
N ALA A 80 5.78 -23.22 10.46
CA ALA A 80 6.56 -22.00 10.68
C ALA A 80 7.32 -21.54 9.43
N GLN A 81 7.97 -22.47 8.73
CA GLN A 81 8.71 -22.17 7.51
C GLN A 81 7.81 -21.70 6.35
N SER A 82 6.65 -22.33 6.14
CA SER A 82 5.70 -21.87 5.13
C SER A 82 5.14 -20.48 5.46
N ARG A 83 4.82 -20.22 6.74
CA ARG A 83 4.35 -18.91 7.19
C ARG A 83 5.40 -17.83 7.00
N TYR A 84 6.67 -18.15 7.25
CA TYR A 84 7.79 -17.26 7.00
C TYR A 84 7.90 -16.87 5.52
N PHE A 85 7.88 -17.85 4.60
CA PHE A 85 7.94 -17.56 3.17
C PHE A 85 6.74 -16.74 2.69
N LEU A 86 5.54 -17.02 3.21
CA LEU A 86 4.35 -16.24 2.90
C LEU A 86 4.43 -14.82 3.47
N ALA A 87 4.97 -14.63 4.68
CA ALA A 87 5.19 -13.31 5.24
C ALA A 87 6.20 -12.51 4.42
N PHE A 88 7.28 -13.16 3.98
CA PHE A 88 8.27 -12.57 3.11
C PHE A 88 7.67 -12.16 1.76
N LEU A 89 6.93 -13.07 1.11
CA LEU A 89 6.23 -12.77 -0.14
C LEU A 89 5.24 -11.61 0.04
N ALA A 90 4.44 -11.63 1.10
CA ALA A 90 3.45 -10.60 1.38
C ALA A 90 4.08 -9.22 1.54
N VAL A 91 5.16 -9.10 2.35
CA VAL A 91 5.81 -7.81 2.58
C VAL A 91 6.60 -7.33 1.37
N VAL A 92 7.22 -8.22 0.59
CA VAL A 92 7.90 -7.84 -0.67
C VAL A 92 6.89 -7.31 -1.69
N SER A 93 5.75 -8.00 -1.85
CA SER A 93 4.66 -7.54 -2.72
C SER A 93 4.12 -6.18 -2.26
N ALA A 94 3.90 -5.99 -0.95
CA ALA A 94 3.49 -4.71 -0.37
C ALA A 94 4.51 -3.60 -0.66
N THR A 95 5.79 -3.87 -0.39
CA THR A 95 6.88 -2.90 -0.61
C THR A 95 6.91 -2.46 -2.07
N ALA A 96 6.80 -3.40 -3.01
CA ALA A 96 6.80 -3.09 -4.43
C ALA A 96 5.58 -2.23 -4.82
N ALA A 97 4.39 -2.54 -4.28
CA ALA A 97 3.18 -1.76 -4.50
C ALA A 97 3.32 -0.32 -3.96
N HIS A 98 3.78 -0.14 -2.72
CA HIS A 98 3.97 1.17 -2.12
C HIS A 98 5.10 1.97 -2.79
N CYS A 99 6.15 1.32 -3.29
CA CYS A 99 7.19 1.98 -4.09
C CYS A 99 6.61 2.51 -5.42
N MET A 100 5.72 1.76 -6.08
CA MET A 100 5.02 2.26 -7.26
C MET A 100 4.11 3.45 -6.92
N GLU A 101 3.38 3.38 -5.82
CA GLU A 101 2.54 4.48 -5.32
C GLU A 101 3.37 5.73 -4.99
N ALA A 102 4.50 5.56 -4.30
CA ALA A 102 5.46 6.64 -4.02
C ALA A 102 5.93 7.32 -5.32
N ARG A 103 6.29 6.51 -6.32
CA ARG A 103 6.73 7.01 -7.62
C ARG A 103 5.62 7.78 -8.33
N MET A 104 4.38 7.33 -8.23
CA MET A 104 3.22 8.03 -8.78
C MET A 104 3.03 9.40 -8.14
N ILE A 105 3.04 9.47 -6.81
CA ILE A 105 2.94 10.73 -6.07
C ILE A 105 4.06 11.70 -6.48
N LEU A 106 5.30 11.21 -6.63
CA LEU A 106 6.42 12.04 -7.09
C LEU A 106 6.24 12.55 -8.52
N ILE A 107 5.68 11.75 -9.43
CA ILE A 107 5.35 12.19 -10.79
C ILE A 107 4.30 13.31 -10.76
N PHE A 108 3.25 13.16 -9.97
CA PHE A 108 2.24 14.22 -9.79
C PHE A 108 2.84 15.51 -9.23
N ILE A 109 3.76 15.41 -8.26
CA ILE A 109 4.47 16.56 -7.73
C ILE A 109 5.33 17.24 -8.82
N ALA A 110 6.07 16.44 -9.58
CA ALA A 110 6.95 16.94 -10.64
C ALA A 110 6.19 17.57 -11.82
N ALA A 111 4.98 17.10 -12.10
CA ALA A 111 4.12 17.62 -13.17
C ALA A 111 3.48 18.99 -12.84
N GLY A 112 3.65 19.48 -11.61
CA GLY A 112 3.01 20.69 -11.13
C GLY A 112 1.66 20.36 -10.49
N VAL A 113 1.63 20.41 -9.16
CA VAL A 113 0.43 20.10 -8.37
C VAL A 113 -0.64 21.16 -8.58
N ASN A 114 -1.85 20.75 -8.93
CA ASN A 114 -3.01 21.64 -8.89
C ASN A 114 -3.22 22.10 -7.43
N PRO A 115 -3.44 23.40 -7.16
CA PRO A 115 -3.63 23.91 -5.80
C PRO A 115 -4.73 23.16 -5.01
N GLY A 116 -5.69 22.61 -5.74
CA GLY A 116 -6.77 21.79 -5.20
C GLY A 116 -6.41 20.42 -4.67
N ASP A 117 -5.31 19.85 -5.16
CA ASP A 117 -4.88 18.48 -4.88
C ASP A 117 -3.73 18.42 -3.86
N ILE A 118 -3.24 19.57 -3.39
CA ILE A 118 -2.13 19.66 -2.43
C ILE A 118 -2.43 18.88 -1.15
N GLY A 119 -3.65 19.03 -0.60
CA GLY A 119 -4.06 18.34 0.62
C GLY A 119 -4.06 16.82 0.46
N LEU A 120 -4.60 16.34 -0.66
CA LEU A 120 -4.63 14.92 -1.01
C LEU A 120 -3.21 14.36 -1.20
N ILE A 121 -2.35 15.06 -1.94
CA ILE A 121 -0.97 14.64 -2.19
C ILE A 121 -0.16 14.56 -0.89
N ILE A 122 -0.32 15.53 0.02
CA ILE A 122 0.35 15.49 1.33
C ILE A 122 -0.13 14.28 2.14
N MET A 123 -1.44 14.03 2.18
CA MET A 123 -2.00 12.89 2.91
C MET A 123 -1.51 11.56 2.34
N CYS A 124 -1.59 11.37 1.02
CA CYS A 124 -1.11 10.16 0.34
C CYS A 124 0.40 9.99 0.52
N GLY A 125 1.19 11.07 0.37
CA GLY A 125 2.63 11.04 0.58
C GLY A 125 3.02 10.63 2.01
N ALA A 126 2.35 11.20 3.01
CA ALA A 126 2.57 10.82 4.40
C ALA A 126 2.19 9.35 4.68
N ALA A 127 1.07 8.88 4.12
CA ALA A 127 0.64 7.49 4.25
C ALA A 127 1.67 6.52 3.66
N VAL A 128 2.15 6.78 2.44
CA VAL A 128 3.15 5.95 1.76
C VAL A 128 4.46 5.86 2.55
N VAL A 129 4.90 6.96 3.18
CA VAL A 129 6.09 6.93 4.04
C VAL A 129 5.90 5.99 5.22
N VAL A 130 4.72 6.03 5.88
CA VAL A 130 4.40 5.12 6.98
C VAL A 130 4.34 3.68 6.50
N TYR A 131 3.76 3.42 5.34
CA TYR A 131 3.67 2.09 4.74
C TYR A 131 5.05 1.51 4.46
N LEU A 132 5.91 2.26 3.77
CA LEU A 132 7.29 1.85 3.46
C LEU A 132 8.13 1.64 4.73
N ALA A 133 7.96 2.47 5.76
CA ALA A 133 8.65 2.28 7.03
C ALA A 133 8.23 0.98 7.72
N GLY A 134 6.93 0.65 7.71
CA GLY A 134 6.41 -0.61 8.24
C GLY A 134 6.88 -1.82 7.43
N ASP A 135 6.90 -1.71 6.11
CA ASP A 135 7.39 -2.76 5.21
C ASP A 135 8.87 -3.05 5.42
N LEU A 136 9.69 -1.99 5.52
CA LEU A 136 11.11 -2.11 5.82
C LEU A 136 11.33 -2.75 7.20
N LEU A 137 10.56 -2.33 8.20
CA LEU A 137 10.62 -2.95 9.52
C LEU A 137 10.24 -4.44 9.46
N GLY A 138 9.23 -4.81 8.66
CA GLY A 138 8.83 -6.19 8.43
C GLY A 138 9.92 -7.02 7.76
N LEU A 139 10.54 -6.50 6.70
CA LEU A 139 11.66 -7.13 5.99
C LEU A 139 12.86 -7.34 6.93
N ILE A 140 13.29 -6.29 7.65
CA ILE A 140 14.39 -6.37 8.61
C ILE A 140 14.05 -7.41 9.70
N SER A 141 12.82 -7.42 10.19
CA SER A 141 12.40 -8.37 11.22
C SER A 141 12.46 -9.82 10.75
N LEU A 142 12.01 -10.11 9.53
CA LEU A 142 12.09 -11.46 8.94
C LEU A 142 13.55 -11.88 8.72
N LEU A 143 14.39 -11.00 8.18
CA LEU A 143 15.79 -11.29 7.91
C LEU A 143 16.59 -11.57 9.18
N ILE A 144 16.29 -10.87 10.29
CA ILE A 144 17.00 -11.05 11.56
C ILE A 144 16.46 -12.26 12.34
N ARG A 145 15.13 -12.47 12.39
CA ARG A 145 14.52 -13.50 13.25
C ARG A 145 14.38 -14.87 12.59
N GLY A 146 14.32 -14.92 11.26
CA GLY A 146 14.08 -16.16 10.54
C GLY A 146 12.71 -16.79 10.81
N PRO A 147 12.54 -18.10 10.51
CA PRO A 147 11.24 -18.76 10.53
C PRO A 147 10.63 -19.01 11.93
N GLU A 148 11.41 -18.91 12.99
CA GLU A 148 11.07 -19.50 14.30
C GLU A 148 10.47 -18.54 15.34
N TYR A 149 10.27 -17.25 15.02
CA TYR A 149 9.72 -16.25 15.95
C TYR A 149 8.64 -15.31 15.38
#